data_AF-A0A928N6D4-F1
#
_entry.id   AF-A0A928N6D4-F1
#
_cell.length_a   1.000
_cell.length_b   1.000
_cell.length_c   1.000
_cell.angle_alpha   90.00
_cell.angle_beta   90.00
_cell.angle_gamma   90.00
#
_symmetry.space_group_name_H-M   'P 1'
#
loop_
_entity.id
_entity.type
_entity.pdbx_description
1 polymer ?
#
loop_
_entity_poly.entity_id
_entity_poly.type
_entity_poly.pdbx_seq_one_letter_code
_entity_poly.pdbx_strand_id
1 'polypeptide(L)' 'MDFKYVIAWVFVIIGALMTFLVKPIISKKVEDEELIEKYTYIIKTIGMWLVIIGALAIFFLGGNFGAGNQ' A
#
# COMPACT_ATOMS: atom_id res chain seq x y z
N MET A 1 -11.19 3.25 18.57
CA MET A 1 -10.41 2.54 17.54
C MET A 1 -8.95 2.63 17.96
N ASP A 2 -8.31 1.51 18.25
CA ASP A 2 -6.94 1.51 18.77
C ASP A 2 -5.95 2.10 17.76
N PHE A 3 -4.98 2.88 18.24
CA PHE A 3 -3.99 3.59 17.39
C PHE A 3 -3.25 2.66 16.42
N LYS A 4 -3.06 1.39 16.82
CA LYS A 4 -2.44 0.34 16.00
C LYS A 4 -3.24 0.01 14.73
N TYR A 5 -4.58 0.04 14.80
CA TYR A 5 -5.43 -0.18 13.62
C TYR A 5 -5.36 1.00 12.67
N VAL A 6 -5.31 2.22 13.20
CA VAL A 6 -5.16 3.44 12.39
C VAL A 6 -3.86 3.37 11.58
N ILE A 7 -2.75 2.97 12.20
CA ILE A 7 -1.47 2.80 11.51
C ILE A 7 -1.56 1.74 10.40
N ALA A 8 -2.19 0.59 10.67
CA ALA A 8 -2.32 -0.47 9.68
C ALA A 8 -3.15 -0.02 8.46
N TRP A 9 -4.24 0.71 8.69
CA TRP A 9 -5.04 1.33 7.63
C TRP A 9 -4.26 2.41 6.86
N VAL A 10 -3.44 3.20 7.54
CA VAL A 10 -2.58 4.20 6.90
C VAL A 10 -1.60 3.53 5.93
N PHE A 11 -1.01 2.39 6.27
CA PHE A 11 -0.15 1.65 5.34
C PHE A 11 -0.89 1.17 4.09
N VAL A 12 -2.11 0.66 4.25
CA VAL A 12 -2.97 0.25 3.12
C VAL A 12 -3.29 1.44 2.21
N ILE A 13 -3.69 2.57 2.80
CA ILE A 13 -4.06 3.77 2.04
C ILE A 13 -2.84 4.33 1.29
N ILE A 14 -1.69 4.45 1.95
CA ILE A 14 -0.46 4.95 1.30
C ILE A 14 -0.03 4.02 0.17
N GLY A 15 -0.02 2.70 0.39
CA GLY A 15 0.35 1.73 -0.64
C GLY A 15 -0.59 1.77 -1.86
N ALA A 16 -1.90 1.93 -1.62
CA ALA A 16 -2.89 2.09 -2.68
C ALA A 16 -2.68 3.39 -3.47
N LEU A 17 -2.49 4.52 -2.77
CA LEU A 17 -2.23 5.81 -3.41
C LEU A 17 -0.96 5.78 -4.26
N MET A 18 0.11 5.17 -3.76
CA MET A 18 1.33 4.97 -4.55
C MET A 18 1.04 4.15 -5.82
N THR A 19 0.28 3.07 -5.72
CA THR A 19 -0.02 2.21 -6.87
C THR A 19 -0.85 2.92 -7.95
N PHE A 20 -1.80 3.77 -7.55
CA PHE A 20 -2.68 4.49 -8.46
C PHE A 20 -2.06 5.79 -9.02
N LEU A 21 -1.40 6.57 -8.17
CA LEU A 21 -0.92 7.90 -8.53
C LEU A 21 0.47 7.91 -9.16
N VAL A 22 1.22 6.80 -9.15
CA VAL A 22 2.61 6.86 -9.64
C VAL A 22 2.72 7.17 -11.13
N LYS A 23 1.83 6.60 -11.96
CA LYS A 23 1.86 6.79 -13.42
C LYS A 23 1.72 8.28 -13.79
N PRO A 24 0.69 9.02 -13.32
CA PRO A 24 0.58 10.45 -13.63
C PRO A 24 1.65 11.33 -12.98
N ILE A 25 2.30 10.88 -11.89
CA ILE A 25 3.38 11.63 -11.24
C ILE A 25 4.70 11.48 -12.02
N ILE A 26 5.04 10.26 -12.46
CA ILE A 26 6.29 10.00 -13.18
C ILE A 26 6.20 10.56 -14.60
N SER A 27 5.06 10.40 -15.29
CA SER A 27 4.86 10.90 -16.65
C SER A 27 4.94 12.42 -16.77
N LYS A 28 4.85 13.15 -15.65
CA LYS A 28 5.03 14.61 -15.60
C LYS A 28 6.49 15.04 -15.39
N LYS A 29 7.37 14.12 -15.00
CA LYS A 29 8.75 14.43 -14.59
C LYS A 29 9.82 13.79 -15.46
N VAL A 30 9.46 12.77 -16.24
CA VAL A 30 10.39 12.00 -17.08
C VAL A 30 9.84 12.01 -18.50
N GLU A 31 10.70 12.34 -19.47
CA GLU A 31 10.34 12.36 -20.91
C GLU A 31 10.65 11.02 -21.61
N ASP A 32 11.51 10.20 -21.01
CA ASP A 32 11.89 8.88 -21.51
C ASP A 32 10.85 7.82 -21.11
N GLU A 33 10.19 7.27 -22.12
CA GLU A 33 9.09 6.32 -21.98
C GLU A 33 9.53 4.99 -21.35
N GLU A 34 10.75 4.51 -21.64
CA GLU A 34 11.29 3.28 -21.08
C GLU A 34 11.55 3.42 -19.57
N LEU A 35 12.09 4.59 -19.17
CA LEU A 35 12.30 4.91 -17.76
C LEU A 35 10.97 5.08 -17.03
N ILE A 36 9.96 5.71 -17.64
CA ILE A 36 8.62 5.86 -17.03
C ILE A 36 8.03 4.49 -16.68
N GLU A 37 8.07 3.53 -17.61
CA GLU A 37 7.52 2.19 -17.37
C GLU A 37 8.28 1.44 -16.27
N LYS A 38 9.61 1.49 -16.31
CA LYS A 38 10.46 0.85 -15.30
C LYS A 38 10.22 1.39 -13.90
N TYR A 39 10.20 2.72 -13.73
CA TYR A 39 9.92 3.33 -12.42
C TYR A 39 8.48 3.10 -11.97
N THR A 40 7.52 3.13 -12.90
CA THR A 40 6.11 2.84 -12.61
C THR A 40 5.96 1.41 -12.08
N TYR A 41 6.63 0.44 -12.70
CA TYR A 41 6.60 -0.96 -12.28
C TYR A 41 7.18 -1.12 -10.87
N ILE A 42 8.40 -0.61 -10.63
CA ILE A 42 9.07 -0.71 -9.33
C ILE A 42 8.20 -0.12 -8.22
N ILE A 43 7.65 1.08 -8.42
CA ILE A 43 6.89 1.76 -7.38
C ILE A 43 5.52 1.09 -7.17
N LYS A 44 4.88 0.55 -8.22
CA LYS A 44 3.67 -0.27 -8.07
C LYS A 44 3.94 -1.54 -7.27
N THR A 45 5.07 -2.22 -7.52
CA THR A 45 5.47 -3.39 -6.75
C THR A 45 5.66 -3.04 -5.27
N ILE A 46 6.36 -1.94 -4.97
CA ILE A 46 6.54 -1.46 -3.59
C ILE A 46 5.20 -1.10 -2.94
N GLY A 47 4.33 -0.39 -3.66
CA GLY A 47 2.99 -0.02 -3.19
C GLY A 47 2.13 -1.24 -2.87
N MET A 48 2.18 -2.27 -3.71
CA MET A 48 1.48 -3.54 -3.48
C MET A 48 1.98 -4.25 -2.22
N TRP A 49 3.30 -4.31 -2.00
CA TRP A 49 3.85 -4.89 -0.77
C TRP A 49 3.41 -4.13 0.49
N LEU A 50 3.35 -2.80 0.44
CA LEU A 50 2.83 -1.97 1.52
C LEU A 50 1.36 -2.29 1.85
N VAL A 51 0.53 -2.48 0.81
CA VAL A 51 -0.88 -2.90 0.99
C VAL A 51 -0.96 -4.28 1.62
N ILE A 52 -0.15 -5.25 1.17
CA ILE A 52 -0.15 -6.61 1.73
C ILE A 52 0.24 -6.58 3.21
N ILE A 53 1.30 -5.86 3.58
CA ILE A 53 1.73 -5.75 4.97
C ILE A 53 0.66 -5.07 5.84
N GLY A 54 0.05 -3.98 5.34
CA GLY A 54 -1.04 -3.31 6.03
C GLY A 54 -2.27 -4.20 6.20
N ALA A 55 -2.64 -4.96 5.17
CA ALA A 55 -3.76 -5.91 5.21
C ALA A 55 -3.50 -7.07 6.19
N LEU A 56 -2.28 -7.62 6.20
CA LEU A 56 -1.86 -8.64 7.16
C LEU A 56 -1.90 -8.08 8.59
N ALA A 57 -1.41 -6.86 8.81
CA ALA A 57 -1.48 -6.21 10.12
C ALA A 57 -2.94 -6.03 10.58
N ILE A 58 -3.85 -5.62 9.70
CA ILE A 58 -5.29 -5.55 10.00
C ILE A 58 -5.83 -6.95 10.32
N PHE A 59 -5.46 -7.97 9.55
CA PHE A 59 -5.92 -9.35 9.77
C PHE A 59 -5.46 -9.91 11.12
N PHE A 60 -4.19 -9.73 11.49
CA PHE A 60 -3.69 -10.20 12.79
C PHE A 60 -4.24 -9.40 13.97
N LEU A 61 -4.41 -8.07 13.81
CA LEU A 61 -5.03 -7.23 14.83
C LEU A 61 -6.54 -7.51 14.95
N GLY A 62 -7.22 -7.83 13.84
CA GLY A 62 -8.63 -8.18 13.78
C GLY A 62 -8.91 -9.63 14.21
N GLY A 63 -7.98 -10.55 14.01
CA GLY A 63 -8.06 -11.96 14.42
C GLY A 63 -8.15 -12.15 15.93
N ASN A 64 -7.63 -11.20 16.73
CA ASN A 64 -7.83 -11.17 18.18
C ASN A 64 -9.27 -10.85 18.61
N PHE A 65 -10.14 -10.36 17.72
CA PHE A 65 -11.58 -10.22 17.98
C PHE A 65 -12.38 -11.49 17.61
N GLY A 66 -11.80 -12.41 16.81
CA GLY A 66 -12.43 -13.68 16.46
C GLY A 66 -12.13 -14.82 17.44
N ALA A 67 -10.99 -14.76 18.15
CA ALA A 67 -10.56 -15.78 19.11
C ALA A 67 -11.06 -15.56 20.56
N GLY A 68 -11.84 -14.50 20.81
CA GLY A 68 -12.40 -14.18 22.13
C GLY A 68 -13.87 -14.59 22.34
N ASN A 69 -14.51 -15.20 21.33
CA ASN A 69 -15.90 -15.67 21.37
C ASN A 69 -16.06 -17.09 20.80
N GLN A 70 -15.15 -18.00 21.17
CA GLN A 70 -15.43 -19.44 21.19
C GLN A 70 -15.04 -20.01 22.55
#